data_AF-A0A101RMK4-F1
#
_entry.id   AF-A0A101RMK4-F1
#
_cell.length_a   1.000
_cell.length_b   1.000
_cell.length_c   1.000
_cell.angle_alpha   90.00
_cell.angle_beta   90.00
_cell.angle_gamma   90.00
#
_symmetry.space_group_name_H-M   'P 1'
#
loop_
_entity.id
_entity.type
_entity.pdbx_description
1 polymer ?
#
loop_
_entity_poly.entity_id
_entity_poly.type
_entity_poly.pdbx_seq_one_letter_code
_entity_poly.pdbx_strand_id
1 'polypeptide(L)' 'MIRGGGSCIFQITTKGSAYRYRYAGLRLFYISGDRTFLVPRYWSPGAGTLFVLQEGDGHRIEYVSGYGYRAHECP' A
#
# COMPACT_ATOMS: atom_id res chain seq x y z
N MET A 1 10.59 -1.97 1.23
CA MET A 1 9.82 -1.66 0.01
C MET A 1 8.77 -2.76 -0.18
N ILE A 2 7.49 -2.41 -0.35
CA ILE A 2 6.41 -3.40 -0.51
C ILE A 2 6.44 -3.96 -1.94
N ARG A 3 6.55 -5.29 -2.08
CA ARG A 3 6.60 -6.01 -3.37
C ARG A 3 6.03 -7.42 -3.24
N GLY A 4 5.53 -7.96 -4.36
CA GLY A 4 5.03 -9.34 -4.45
C GLY A 4 3.56 -9.50 -4.03
N GLY A 5 3.02 -10.72 -4.16
CA GLY A 5 1.65 -11.04 -3.75
C GLY A 5 0.54 -10.30 -4.51
N GLY A 6 0.81 -9.80 -5.71
CA GLY A 6 -0.12 -8.98 -6.49
C GLY A 6 -0.10 -7.49 -6.11
N SER A 7 0.91 -7.03 -5.37
CA SER A 7 1.16 -5.60 -5.16
C SER A 7 2.03 -4.99 -6.27
N CYS A 8 1.75 -3.73 -6.59
CA CYS A 8 2.50 -2.94 -7.57
C CYS A 8 3.11 -1.71 -6.92
N ILE A 9 4.26 -1.28 -7.45
CA ILE A 9 4.98 -0.09 -7.01
C ILE A 9 5.19 0.85 -8.20
N PHE A 10 4.88 2.11 -7.99
CA PHE A 10 5.14 3.19 -8.93
C PHE A 10 6.00 4.23 -8.25
N GLN A 11 7.09 4.62 -8.89
CA GLN A 11 7.82 5.80 -8.48
C GLN A 11 7.07 7.03 -9.00
N ILE A 12 6.77 7.96 -8.12
CA ILE A 12 6.19 9.24 -8.51
C ILE A 12 7.34 10.17 -8.91
N THR A 13 7.34 10.60 -10.17
CA THR A 13 8.37 11.48 -10.73
C THR A 13 7.92 12.94 -10.85
N THR A 14 6.64 13.22 -10.55
CA THR A 14 6.07 14.56 -10.61
C THR A 14 6.75 15.49 -9.61
N LYS A 15 7.36 16.56 -10.12
CA LYS A 15 8.00 17.60 -9.30
C LYS A 15 6.97 18.24 -8.36
N GLY A 16 7.31 18.38 -7.08
CA GLY A 16 6.43 18.96 -6.06
C GLY A 16 5.41 17.99 -5.45
N SER A 17 5.40 16.71 -5.86
CA SER A 17 4.57 15.69 -5.21
C SER A 17 4.96 15.53 -3.73
N ALA A 18 3.97 15.44 -2.85
CA ALA A 18 4.17 15.09 -1.45
C ALA A 18 4.59 13.63 -1.23
N TYR A 19 4.51 12.80 -2.29
CA TYR A 19 4.78 11.37 -2.24
C TYR A 19 5.85 10.97 -3.25
N ARG A 20 6.76 10.09 -2.84
CA ARG A 20 7.80 9.48 -3.70
C ARG A 20 7.36 8.17 -4.36
N TYR A 21 6.44 7.44 -3.71
CA TYR A 21 5.98 6.14 -4.17
C TYR A 21 4.46 6.03 -4.06
N ARG A 22 3.85 5.33 -5.02
CA ARG A 22 2.48 4.83 -4.92
C ARG A 22 2.53 3.31 -4.89
N TYR A 23 1.77 2.73 -3.96
CA TYR A 23 1.55 1.29 -3.89
C TYR A 23 0.11 0.98 -4.25
N ALA A 24 -0.11 -0.15 -4.91
CA ALA A 24 -1.42 -0.63 -5.29
C ALA A 24 -1.51 -2.16 -5.16
N GLY A 25 -2.72 -2.72 -5.22
CA GLY A 25 -2.95 -4.14 -4.94
C GLY A 25 -2.76 -4.49 -3.45
N LEU A 26 -2.92 -3.51 -2.56
CA LEU A 26 -2.88 -3.68 -1.11
C LEU A 26 -4.28 -3.52 -0.51
N ARG A 27 -4.54 -4.26 0.56
CA ARG A 27 -5.75 -4.19 1.35
C ARG A 27 -5.39 -3.88 2.80
N LEU A 28 -6.18 -3.04 3.43
CA LEU A 28 -6.07 -2.78 4.87
C LEU A 28 -6.49 -4.05 5.62
N PHE A 29 -5.61 -4.55 6.47
CA PHE A 29 -5.88 -5.71 7.32
C PHE A 29 -6.29 -5.28 8.72
N TYR A 30 -5.54 -4.35 9.32
CA TYR A 30 -5.79 -3.86 10.68
C TYR A 30 -5.09 -2.52 10.93
N ILE A 31 -5.56 -1.77 11.92
CA ILE A 31 -4.91 -0.56 12.46
C ILE A 31 -4.76 -0.74 13.97
N SER A 32 -3.57 -0.46 14.51
CA SER A 32 -3.29 -0.51 15.94
C SER A 32 -2.39 0.65 16.33
N GLY A 33 -2.98 1.69 16.94
CA GLY A 33 -2.23 2.90 17.30
C GLY A 33 -1.61 3.56 16.07
N ASP A 34 -0.30 3.76 16.09
CA ASP A 34 0.50 4.32 14.98
C ASP A 34 0.86 3.27 13.91
N ARG A 35 0.29 2.06 13.96
CA ARG A 35 0.63 0.99 13.02
C ARG A 35 -0.53 0.64 12.12
N THR A 36 -0.24 0.66 10.82
CA THR A 36 -1.11 0.13 9.78
C THR A 36 -0.58 -1.20 9.27
N PHE A 37 -1.45 -2.20 9.24
CA PHE A 37 -1.16 -3.53 8.74
C PHE A 37 -1.82 -3.72 7.38
N LEU A 38 -1.01 -4.00 6.36
CA LEU A 38 -1.44 -4.15 4.98
C LEU A 38 -1.12 -5.54 4.47
N VAL A 39 -2.04 -6.14 3.74
CA VAL A 39 -1.83 -7.41 3.03
C VAL A 39 -1.93 -7.20 1.52
N PRO A 40 -1.11 -7.88 0.72
CA PRO A 40 -1.21 -7.82 -0.73
C PRO A 40 -2.41 -8.64 -1.25
N ARG A 41 -2.80 -8.39 -2.50
CA ARG A 41 -4.01 -8.93 -3.14
C ARG A 41 -4.19 -10.44 -3.00
N TYR A 42 -3.10 -11.21 -3.11
CA TYR A 42 -3.08 -12.68 -3.07
C TYR A 42 -2.68 -13.25 -1.71
N TRP A 43 -2.69 -12.42 -0.66
CA TRP A 43 -2.42 -12.90 0.69
C TRP A 43 -3.46 -13.90 1.17
N SER A 44 -2.99 -14.89 1.92
CA SER A 44 -3.80 -15.84 2.67
C SER A 44 -3.15 -16.12 4.03
N PRO A 45 -3.88 -16.66 5.02
CA PRO A 45 -3.31 -16.99 6.32
C PRO A 45 -2.12 -17.95 6.26
N GLY A 46 -2.09 -18.86 5.27
CA GLY A 46 -1.01 -19.83 5.10
C GLY A 46 0.11 -19.39 4.16
N ALA A 47 -0.06 -18.29 3.43
CA ALA A 47 0.92 -17.81 2.45
C ALA A 47 0.77 -16.31 2.19
N GLY A 48 1.87 -15.58 2.33
CA GLY A 48 1.96 -14.17 2.00
C GLY A 48 2.67 -13.34 3.08
N THR A 49 2.90 -12.08 2.76
CA THR A 49 3.59 -11.14 3.66
C THR A 49 2.59 -10.14 4.23
N LEU A 50 2.59 -9.97 5.55
CA LEU A 50 1.95 -8.85 6.23
C LEU A 50 2.95 -7.69 6.28
N PHE A 51 2.58 -6.55 5.72
CA PHE A 51 3.39 -5.33 5.79
C PHE A 51 2.90 -4.46 6.94
N VAL A 52 3.83 -3.97 7.75
CA VAL A 52 3.53 -3.06 8.85
C VAL A 52 4.13 -1.71 8.53
N LEU A 53 3.29 -0.68 8.46
CA LEU A 53 3.70 0.71 8.30
C LEU A 53 3.52 1.42 9.63
N GLN A 54 4.54 2.15 10.05
CA GLN A 54 4.46 3.03 11.21
C GLN A 54 4.19 4.45 10.74
N GLU A 55 3.15 5.08 11.28
CA GLU A 55 2.90 6.50 11.14
C GLU A 55 3.91 7.27 11.99
N GLY A 56 4.43 8.37 11.45
CA GLY A 56 5.41 9.18 12.15
C GLY A 56 5.83 10.40 11.35
N ASP A 57 6.56 11.29 12.02
CA ASP A 57 7.04 12.54 11.43
C ASP A 57 8.04 12.24 10.31
N GLY A 58 7.59 12.37 9.07
CA GLY A 58 8.37 12.08 7.86
C GLY A 58 7.74 11.07 6.89
N HIS A 59 6.65 10.40 7.29
CA HIS A 59 5.93 9.45 6.43
C HIS A 59 4.45 9.81 6.32
N ARG A 60 4.04 10.29 5.14
CA ARG A 60 2.63 10.52 4.84
C ARG A 60 2.05 9.29 4.16
N ILE A 61 0.98 8.74 4.72
CA ILE A 61 0.22 7.62 4.16
C ILE A 61 -1.17 8.13 3.80
N GLU A 62 -1.63 7.80 2.60
CA GLU A 62 -2.98 8.12 2.13
C GLU A 62 -3.62 6.88 1.52
N TYR A 63 -4.86 6.62 1.93
CA TYR A 63 -5.64 5.50 1.44
C TYR A 63 -6.63 6.00 0.39
N VAL A 64 -6.50 5.46 -0.81
CA VAL A 64 -7.51 5.64 -1.86
C VAL A 64 -8.26 4.32 -2.00
N SER A 65 -9.58 4.37 -1.74
CA SER A 65 -10.48 3.25 -1.98
C SER A 65 -11.60 3.70 -2.93
N GLY A 66 -12.02 2.81 -3.84
CA GLY A 66 -13.09 3.11 -4.78
C GLY A 66 -13.19 2.09 -5.90
N TYR A 67 -14.42 1.87 -6.39
CA TYR A 67 -14.71 0.90 -7.46
C TYR A 67 -13.86 1.12 -8.72
N GLY A 68 -13.59 2.38 -9.08
CA GLY A 68 -12.78 2.75 -10.25
C GLY A 68 -11.27 2.53 -10.10
N TYR A 69 -10.76 2.37 -8.89
CA TYR A 69 -9.32 2.16 -8.68
C TYR A 69 -8.92 0.69 -8.84
N ARG A 70 -9.79 -0.26 -8.43
CA ARG A 70 -9.51 -1.71 -8.44
C ARG A 70 -9.10 -2.28 -9.80
N ALA A 71 -9.75 -1.82 -10.87
CA ALA A 71 -9.52 -2.27 -12.23
C ALA A 71 -8.17 -1.80 -12.82
N HIS A 72 -7.53 -0.79 -12.21
CA HIS A 72 -6.30 -0.16 -12.69
C HIS A 72 -5.19 -0.17 -11.63
N GLU A 73 -5.30 -1.00 -10.59
CA GLU A 73 -4.32 -1.02 -9.48
C GLU A 73 -2.93 -1.47 -9.95
N CYS A 74 -2.88 -2.42 -10.88
CA CYS A 74 -1.66 -2.97 -11.44
C CYS A 74 -1.86 -3.06 -12.95
N PRO A 75 -1.20 -2.21 -13.76
CA PRO A 75 -1.14 -2.41 -15.21
C PRO A 75 -0.37 -3.69 -15.56
#